data_AF-A0A3D4HK69-F1
#
_entry.id   AF-A0A3D4HK69-F1
#
_cell.length_a   1.000
_cell.length_b   1.000
_cell.length_c   1.000
_cell.angle_alpha   90.00
_cell.angle_beta   90.00
_cell.angle_gamma   90.00
#
_symmetry.space_group_name_H-M   'P 1'
#
loop_
_entity.id
_entity.type
_entity.pdbx_description
1 polymer ?
#
loop_
_entity_poly.entity_id
_entity_poly.type
_entity_poly.pdbx_seq_one_letter_code
_entity_poly.pdbx_strand_id
1 'polypeptide(L)'
;LGILVSVGASSLVSRSLGRREMELSENVLSNAFVLAIIAGFSLALSGLFFGKHFLRLFGASENVLGEALVYLRIIALGMPFLLVNFVLNGLIRAEGAPRWAMGTMLIGTLTNIFLDWLFIARMGWGVRG
;
A
#
# COMPACT_ATOMS: atom_id res chain seq x y z
N LEU A 1 0.30 -7.01 -5.61
CA LEU A 1 1.25 -7.64 -4.66
C LEU A 1 0.78 -7.54 -3.21
N GLY A 2 0.58 -6.34 -2.64
CA GLY A 2 0.13 -6.20 -1.24
C GLY A 2 -1.15 -6.99 -0.90
N ILE A 3 -2.16 -6.95 -1.78
CA ILE A 3 -3.40 -7.73 -1.60
C ILE A 3 -3.15 -9.25 -1.67
N LEU A 4 -2.23 -9.72 -2.52
CA LEU A 4 -1.91 -11.14 -2.64
C LEU A 4 -1.24 -11.66 -1.37
N VAL A 5 -0.25 -10.91 -0.85
CA VAL A 5 0.40 -11.21 0.43
C VAL A 5 -0.63 -11.17 1.56
N SER A 6 -1.48 -10.15 1.58
CA SER A 6 -2.55 -9.97 2.58
C SER A 6 -3.50 -11.16 2.63
N VAL A 7 -4.02 -11.62 1.48
CA VAL A 7 -4.94 -12.76 1.40
C VAL A 7 -4.25 -14.07 1.82
N GLY A 8 -3.04 -14.33 1.33
CA GLY A 8 -2.28 -15.52 1.69
C GLY A 8 -1.96 -15.60 3.19
N ALA A 9 -1.43 -14.50 3.75
CA ALA A 9 -1.11 -14.41 5.17
C ALA A 9 -2.37 -14.48 6.05
N SER A 10 -3.44 -13.80 5.67
CA SER A 10 -4.72 -13.82 6.40
C SER A 10 -5.33 -15.23 6.48
N SER A 11 -5.21 -16.02 5.40
CA SER A 11 -5.66 -17.42 5.38
C SER A 11 -4.86 -18.29 6.35
N LEU A 12 -3.54 -18.12 6.39
CA LEU A 12 -2.66 -18.84 7.32
C LEU A 12 -2.94 -18.45 8.78
N VAL A 13 -3.06 -17.14 9.06
CA VAL A 13 -3.38 -16.60 10.40
C VAL A 13 -4.74 -17.10 10.88
N SER A 14 -5.77 -17.06 10.03
CA SER A 14 -7.10 -17.56 10.41
C SER A 14 -7.08 -19.05 10.77
N ARG A 15 -6.29 -19.87 10.03
CA ARG A 15 -6.13 -21.30 10.33
C ARG A 15 -5.31 -21.57 11.59
N SER A 16 -4.20 -20.86 11.80
CA SER A 16 -3.35 -21.05 12.99
C SER A 16 -4.10 -20.64 14.27
N LEU A 17 -4.83 -19.52 14.24
CA LEU A 17 -5.69 -19.10 15.35
C LEU A 17 -6.79 -20.14 15.63
N GLY A 18 -7.42 -20.68 14.59
CA GLY A 18 -8.39 -21.77 14.72
C GLY A 18 -7.81 -23.03 15.37
N ARG A 19 -6.51 -23.31 15.18
CA ARG A 19 -5.77 -24.40 15.84
C ARG A 19 -5.15 -24.03 17.19
N ARG A 20 -5.33 -22.78 17.66
CA ARG A 20 -4.70 -22.23 18.87
C ARG A 20 -3.16 -22.20 18.81
N GLU A 21 -2.59 -22.15 17.60
CA GLU A 21 -1.15 -22.05 17.34
C GLU A 21 -0.72 -20.57 17.30
N MET A 22 -0.68 -19.91 18.47
CA MET A 22 -0.41 -18.47 18.57
C MET A 22 0.97 -18.08 18.02
N GLU A 23 2.00 -18.86 18.35
CA GLU A 23 3.38 -18.62 17.88
C GLU A 23 3.48 -18.68 16.34
N LEU A 24 2.77 -19.63 15.72
CA LEU A 24 2.71 -19.70 14.26
C LEU A 24 2.01 -18.47 13.67
N SER A 25 0.93 -18.00 14.29
CA SER A 25 0.23 -16.78 13.89
C SER A 25 1.17 -15.57 13.91
N GLU A 26 1.87 -15.35 15.02
CA GLU A 26 2.82 -14.25 15.18
C GLU A 26 3.95 -14.29 14.14
N ASN A 27 4.50 -15.48 13.88
CA ASN A 27 5.52 -15.67 12.85
C ASN A 27 4.99 -15.35 11.44
N VAL A 28 3.76 -15.75 11.12
CA VAL A 28 3.15 -15.41 9.81
C VAL A 28 2.92 -13.91 9.68
N LEU A 29 2.44 -13.24 10.73
CA LEU A 29 2.25 -11.79 10.75
C LEU A 29 3.57 -11.05 10.48
N SER A 30 4.62 -11.41 11.23
CA SER A 30 5.95 -10.82 11.09
C SER A 30 6.52 -11.03 9.68
N ASN A 31 6.44 -12.27 9.17
CA ASN A 31 6.91 -12.59 7.82
C ASN A 31 6.13 -11.83 6.74
N ALA A 32 4.81 -11.74 6.86
CA ALA A 32 3.98 -10.99 5.93
C ALA A 32 4.29 -9.49 5.93
N PHE A 33 4.55 -8.92 7.12
CA PHE A 33 4.97 -7.52 7.27
C PHE A 33 6.33 -7.25 6.62
N VAL A 34 7.34 -8.07 6.91
CA VAL A 34 8.67 -7.96 6.29
C VAL A 34 8.59 -8.12 4.78
N LEU A 35 7.82 -9.10 4.30
CA LEU A 35 7.60 -9.31 2.86
C LEU A 35 6.91 -8.10 2.20
N ALA A 36 5.95 -7.47 2.88
CA ALA A 36 5.29 -6.26 2.39
C ALA A 36 6.26 -5.10 2.25
N ILE A 37 7.16 -4.91 3.22
CA ILE A 37 8.21 -3.89 3.18
C ILE A 37 9.15 -4.15 2.00
N ILE A 38 9.70 -5.36 1.90
CA ILE A 38 10.64 -5.72 0.83
C ILE A 38 9.98 -5.52 -0.53
N ALA A 39 8.78 -6.08 -0.74
CA ALA A 39 8.06 -5.93 -1.99
C ALA A 39 7.73 -4.46 -2.30
N GLY A 40 7.36 -3.69 -1.28
CA GLY A 40 7.09 -2.26 -1.37
C GLY A 40 8.30 -1.47 -1.84
N PHE A 41 9.46 -1.68 -1.23
CA PHE A 41 10.71 -1.06 -1.67
C PHE A 41 11.14 -1.53 -3.06
N SER A 42 10.99 -2.82 -3.39
CA SER A 42 11.29 -3.32 -4.73
C SER A 42 10.43 -2.64 -5.80
N LEU A 43 9.13 -2.44 -5.54
CA LEU A 43 8.23 -1.73 -6.44
C LEU A 43 8.56 -0.24 -6.52
N ALA A 44 8.88 0.40 -5.40
CA ALA A 44 9.30 1.80 -5.37
C ALA A 44 10.55 2.00 -6.24
N LEU A 45 11.56 1.16 -6.04
CA LEU A 45 12.81 1.20 -6.81
C LEU A 45 12.54 0.98 -8.31
N SER A 46 11.69 0.00 -8.63
CA SER A 46 11.26 -0.25 -10.01
C SER A 46 10.60 0.98 -10.64
N GLY A 47 9.67 1.63 -9.92
CA GLY A 47 9.01 2.86 -10.38
C GLY A 47 9.98 4.03 -10.56
N LEU A 48 10.98 4.18 -9.68
CA LEU A 48 11.95 5.27 -9.74
C LEU A 48 12.93 5.13 -10.92
N PHE A 49 13.46 3.92 -11.17
CA PHE A 49 14.46 3.69 -12.21
C PHE A 49 13.85 3.36 -13.58
N PHE A 50 12.78 2.56 -13.62
CA PHE A 50 12.16 2.09 -14.85
C PHE A 50 10.86 2.82 -15.20
N GLY A 51 10.40 3.75 -14.36
CA GLY A 51 9.12 4.44 -14.54
C GLY A 51 8.94 5.10 -15.91
N LYS A 52 9.97 5.76 -16.45
CA LYS A 52 9.92 6.37 -17.79
C LYS A 52 9.71 5.32 -18.89
N HIS A 53 10.36 4.16 -18.78
CA HIS A 53 10.22 3.06 -19.73
C HIS A 53 8.81 2.47 -19.68
N PHE A 54 8.28 2.24 -18.47
CA PHE A 54 6.91 1.77 -18.29
C PHE A 54 5.88 2.76 -18.85
N LEU A 55 6.02 4.05 -18.57
CA LEU A 55 5.10 5.07 -19.08
C LEU A 55 5.09 5.13 -20.62
N ARG A 56 6.27 5.04 -21.26
CA ARG A 56 6.36 4.96 -22.73
C ARG A 56 5.74 3.67 -23.28
N LEU A 57 5.97 2.53 -22.61
CA LEU A 57 5.37 1.26 -22.99
C LEU A 57 3.83 1.29 -22.90
N PHE A 58 3.29 2.00 -21.91
CA PHE A 58 1.85 2.25 -21.77
C PHE A 58 1.30 3.31 -22.73
N GLY A 59 2.12 3.87 -23.62
CA GLY A 59 1.68 4.81 -24.66
C GLY A 59 1.58 6.27 -24.22
N ALA A 60 2.27 6.67 -23.15
CA ALA A 60 2.33 8.08 -22.76
C ALA A 60 2.98 8.92 -23.86
N SER A 61 2.26 9.91 -24.37
CA SER A 61 2.81 10.88 -25.33
C SER A 61 3.82 11.82 -24.63
N GLU A 62 4.76 12.36 -25.39
CA GLU A 62 5.84 13.22 -24.84
C GLU A 62 5.29 14.43 -24.06
N ASN A 63 4.10 14.92 -24.42
CA ASN A 63 3.45 16.05 -23.76
C ASN A 63 2.97 15.73 -22.32
N VAL A 64 2.70 14.46 -22.01
CA VAL A 64 2.15 14.03 -20.70
C VAL A 64 3.20 13.24 -19.90
N LEU A 65 4.24 12.73 -20.56
CA LEU A 65 5.28 11.90 -19.96
C LEU A 65 5.97 12.59 -18.76
N GLY A 66 6.19 13.91 -18.84
CA GLY A 66 6.82 14.67 -17.76
C GLY A 66 6.00 14.66 -16.46
N GLU A 67 4.74 15.09 -16.54
CA GLU A 67 3.83 15.14 -15.39
C GLU A 67 3.51 13.74 -14.86
N ALA A 68 3.30 12.77 -15.76
CA ALA A 68 3.07 11.38 -15.38
C ALA A 68 4.28 10.78 -14.63
N LEU A 69 5.51 11.14 -15.02
CA LEU A 69 6.71 10.67 -14.34
C LEU A 69 6.86 11.28 -12.94
N VAL A 70 6.56 12.57 -12.77
CA VAL A 70 6.56 13.23 -11.45
C VAL A 70 5.56 12.54 -10.54
N TYR A 71 4.33 12.34 -11.01
CA TYR A 71 3.29 11.66 -10.25
C TYR A 71 3.67 10.22 -9.89
N LEU A 72 4.22 9.47 -10.85
CA LEU A 72 4.70 8.11 -10.61
C LEU A 72 5.78 8.06 -9.53
N ARG A 73 6.72 9.02 -9.53
CA ARG A 73 7.77 9.10 -8.50
C ARG A 73 7.21 9.37 -7.11
N ILE A 74 6.21 10.26 -7.01
CA ILE A 74 5.52 10.54 -5.74
C ILE A 74 4.83 9.26 -5.23
N ILE A 75 4.07 8.57 -6.08
CA ILE A 75 3.43 7.30 -5.72
C ILE A 75 4.44 6.23 -5.34
N ALA A 76 5.55 6.13 -6.08
CA ALA A 76 6.59 5.13 -5.84
C ALA A 76 7.17 5.24 -4.43
N LEU A 77 7.35 6.46 -3.91
CA LEU A 77 7.79 6.68 -2.52
C LEU A 77 6.75 6.20 -1.49
N GLY A 78 5.46 6.27 -1.81
CA GLY A 78 4.37 5.78 -0.97
C GLY A 78 4.13 4.27 -1.03
N MET A 79 4.69 3.56 -2.03
CA MET A 79 4.43 2.12 -2.24
C MET A 79 4.72 1.22 -1.03
N PRO A 80 5.83 1.38 -0.28
CA PRO A 80 6.07 0.57 0.92
C PRO A 80 4.96 0.68 1.95
N PHE A 81 4.52 1.91 2.23
CA PHE A 81 3.45 2.18 3.19
C PHE A 81 2.11 1.62 2.71
N LEU A 82 1.82 1.77 1.42
CA LEU A 82 0.59 1.23 0.82
C LEU A 82 0.52 -0.30 0.93
N LEU A 83 1.62 -1.00 0.64
CA LEU A 83 1.66 -2.46 0.72
C LEU A 83 1.52 -2.95 2.16
N VAL A 84 2.22 -2.32 3.10
CA VAL A 84 2.09 -2.61 4.53
C VAL A 84 0.65 -2.38 5.00
N ASN A 85 0.02 -1.27 4.58
CA ASN A 85 -1.36 -0.98 4.94
C ASN A 85 -2.32 -2.11 4.49
N PHE A 86 -2.21 -2.59 3.25
CA PHE A 86 -3.02 -3.70 2.76
C PHE A 86 -2.82 -4.99 3.54
N VAL A 87 -1.57 -5.31 3.90
CA VAL A 87 -1.22 -6.52 4.65
C VAL A 87 -1.77 -6.42 6.07
N LEU A 88 -1.45 -5.37 6.82
CA LEU A 88 -1.92 -5.18 8.20
C LEU A 88 -3.45 -5.15 8.28
N ASN A 89 -4.12 -4.45 7.36
CA ASN A 89 -5.58 -4.41 7.35
C ASN A 89 -6.22 -5.79 7.10
N GLY A 90 -5.60 -6.63 6.26
CA GLY A 90 -6.08 -8.00 6.06
C GLY A 90 -5.88 -8.85 7.30
N LEU A 91 -4.69 -8.75 7.91
CA LEU A 91 -4.32 -9.52 9.10
C LEU A 91 -5.21 -9.19 10.31
N ILE A 92 -5.45 -7.91 10.59
CA ILE A 92 -6.35 -7.47 11.68
C ILE A 92 -7.79 -8.00 11.46
N ARG A 93 -8.25 -8.06 10.20
CA ARG A 93 -9.54 -8.70 9.88
C ARG A 93 -9.51 -10.20 10.13
N ALA A 94 -8.42 -10.88 9.79
CA ALA A 94 -8.26 -12.32 9.96
C ALA A 94 -8.21 -12.75 11.44
N GLU A 95 -7.72 -11.88 12.32
CA GLU A 95 -7.70 -12.09 13.78
C GLU A 95 -9.08 -11.93 14.45
N GLY A 96 -10.12 -11.60 13.68
CA GLY A 96 -11.46 -11.38 14.24
C GLY A 96 -11.66 -9.98 14.82
N ALA A 97 -10.78 -9.02 14.49
CA ALA A 97 -10.88 -7.62 14.89
C ALA A 97 -11.28 -6.67 13.72
N PRO A 98 -12.32 -6.98 12.89
CA PRO A 98 -12.63 -6.20 11.70
C PRO A 98 -13.03 -4.74 12.01
N ARG A 99 -13.61 -4.47 13.19
CA ARG A 99 -13.93 -3.10 13.63
C ARG A 99 -12.68 -2.22 13.72
N TRP A 100 -11.58 -2.78 14.22
CA TRP A 100 -10.30 -2.07 14.29
C TRP A 100 -9.72 -1.82 12.90
N ALA A 101 -9.76 -2.81 12.01
CA ALA A 101 -9.34 -2.64 10.62
C ALA A 101 -10.17 -1.56 9.89
N MET A 102 -11.49 -1.56 10.07
CA MET A 102 -12.34 -0.51 9.50
C MET A 102 -12.04 0.86 10.09
N GLY A 103 -11.76 0.95 11.39
CA GLY A 103 -11.37 2.19 12.04
C GLY A 103 -10.09 2.80 11.47
N THR A 104 -9.05 1.99 11.25
CA THR A 104 -7.78 2.50 10.66
C THR A 104 -7.97 2.92 9.21
N MET A 105 -8.78 2.21 8.43
CA MET A 105 -9.13 2.61 7.06
C MET A 105 -9.90 3.94 7.05
N LEU A 106 -10.91 4.10 7.91
CA LEU A 106 -11.69 5.33 8.01
C LEU A 106 -10.81 6.53 8.38
N ILE A 107 -9.96 6.40 9.40
CA ILE A 107 -9.05 7.47 9.80
C ILE A 107 -8.11 7.83 8.64
N GLY A 108 -7.56 6.83 7.94
CA GLY A 108 -6.70 7.05 6.78
C GLY A 108 -7.42 7.77 5.65
N THR A 109 -8.64 7.33 5.30
CA THR A 109 -9.46 7.94 4.25
C THR A 109 -9.87 9.36 4.61
N LEU A 110 -10.34 9.61 5.83
CA LEU A 110 -10.72 10.96 6.27
C LEU A 110 -9.51 11.91 6.28
N THR A 111 -8.35 11.42 6.72
CA THR A 111 -7.09 12.17 6.67
C THR A 111 -6.72 12.50 5.23
N ASN A 112 -6.82 11.52 4.32
CA ASN A 112 -6.52 11.73 2.91
C ASN A 112 -7.47 12.76 2.28
N ILE A 113 -8.79 12.68 2.50
CA ILE A 113 -9.77 13.67 2.02
C ILE A 113 -9.42 15.08 2.53
N PHE A 114 -9.06 15.20 3.81
CA PHE A 114 -8.67 16.48 4.39
C PHE A 114 -7.38 17.05 3.79
N LEU A 115 -6.37 16.20 3.57
CA LEU A 115 -5.10 16.58 2.96
C LEU A 115 -5.29 16.99 1.50
N ASP A 116 -6.11 16.26 0.73
CA ASP A 116 -6.42 16.61 -0.65
C ASP A 116 -7.11 17.99 -0.72
N TRP A 117 -8.08 18.27 0.16
CA TRP A 117 -8.69 19.60 0.25
C TRP A 117 -7.66 20.70 0.60
N LEU A 118 -6.73 20.42 1.52
CA LEU A 118 -5.72 21.37 1.94
C LEU A 118 -4.68 21.64 0.84
N PHE A 119 -4.12 20.61 0.24
CA PHE A 119 -3.03 20.74 -0.72
C PHE A 119 -3.51 21.09 -2.13
N ILE A 120 -4.61 20.47 -2.58
CA ILE A 120 -5.16 20.71 -3.92
C ILE A 120 -5.97 22.01 -3.93
N ALA A 121 -7.00 22.12 -3.08
CA ALA A 121 -7.96 23.22 -3.17
C ALA A 121 -7.45 24.52 -2.51
N ARG A 122 -6.78 24.43 -1.36
CA ARG A 122 -6.32 25.62 -0.62
C ARG A 122 -4.94 26.12 -1.04
N MET A 123 -3.98 25.21 -1.26
CA MET A 123 -2.60 25.56 -1.64
C MET A 123 -2.36 25.55 -3.16
N GLY A 124 -3.27 25.00 -3.97
CA GLY A 124 -3.19 25.02 -5.43
C GLY A 124 -2.05 24.16 -5.99
N TRP A 125 -1.59 23.14 -5.26
CA TRP A 125 -0.47 22.29 -5.69
C TRP A 125 -0.82 21.33 -6.83
N GLY A 126 -2.09 21.30 -7.26
CA GLY A 126 -2.56 20.50 -8.37
C GLY A 126 -2.30 19.01 -8.13
N VAL A 127 -1.80 18.30 -9.13
CA VAL A 127 -1.54 16.84 -9.09
C VAL A 127 -0.43 16.46 -8.09
N ARG A 128 0.35 17.44 -7.59
CA ARG A 128 1.45 17.20 -6.63
C ARG A 128 1.03 17.29 -5.17
N GLY A 129 -0.15 17.84 -4.89
CA GLY A 129 -0.68 18.03 -3.54
C GLY A 129 -1.46 16.83 -3.10
#